data_AF-A0A1Z5T886-F1
#
_entry.id   AF-A0A1Z5T886-F1
#
_cell.length_a   1.000
_cell.length_b   1.000
_cell.length_c   1.000
_cell.angle_alpha   90.00
_cell.angle_beta   90.00
_cell.angle_gamma   90.00
#
_symmetry.space_group_name_H-M   'P 1'
#
loop_
_entity.id
_entity.type
_entity.pdbx_description
1 polymer ?
#
loop_
_entity_poly.entity_id
_entity_poly.type
_entity_poly.pdbx_seq_one_letter_code
_entity_poly.pdbx_strand_id
1 'polypeptide(L)'
;MAIIILSDTAFTLSIIFSCRPVQAAYTNWDLEHPGQCVQKNPHFIAMGVVNIVLDLAVFFLPIPKLLKTQLPTKKKIGISMTFLVGLLVTIFSIVRLAMAVPALSTDNPSYDLVQVVAWSQFEFNFAIICACMPNYAGPIQRAWKWFRGLEPSKLRAGVRRTEMGRFDMENFRLNSST
;
A
#
# COMPACT_ATOMS: atom_id res chain seq x y z
N MET A 1 3.34 11.26 3.38
CA MET A 1 1.97 11.50 2.87
C MET A 1 1.81 12.87 2.24
N ALA A 2 1.98 13.99 2.97
CA ALA A 2 1.88 15.33 2.37
C ALA A 2 2.81 15.55 1.16
N ILE A 3 4.09 15.14 1.27
CA ILE A 3 5.07 15.27 0.17
C ILE A 3 4.62 14.53 -1.10
N ILE A 4 4.03 13.34 -0.94
CA ILE A 4 3.58 12.49 -2.06
C ILE A 4 2.43 13.17 -2.80
N ILE A 5 1.45 13.67 -2.04
CA ILE A 5 0.29 14.36 -2.60
C ILE A 5 0.73 15.62 -3.34
N LEU A 6 1.68 16.39 -2.78
CA LEU A 6 2.20 17.60 -3.40
C LEU A 6 2.98 17.30 -4.69
N SER A 7 3.81 16.25 -4.72
CA SER A 7 4.51 15.86 -5.94
C SER A 7 3.55 15.39 -7.03
N ASP A 8 2.58 14.53 -6.69
CA ASP A 8 1.62 13.98 -7.67
C ASP A 8 0.71 15.06 -8.27
N THR A 9 0.22 15.97 -7.43
CA THR A 9 -0.57 17.12 -7.89
C THR A 9 0.25 18.06 -8.78
N ALA A 10 1.52 18.30 -8.47
CA ALA A 10 2.40 19.12 -9.29
C ALA A 10 2.68 18.50 -10.67
N PHE A 11 2.92 17.19 -10.75
CA PHE A 11 3.09 16.48 -12.02
C PHE A 11 1.80 16.47 -12.83
N THR A 12 0.65 16.22 -12.21
CA THR A 12 -0.65 16.24 -12.88
C THR A 12 -0.93 17.61 -13.52
N LEU A 13 -0.70 18.69 -12.78
CA LEU A 13 -0.83 20.06 -13.32
C LEU A 13 0.16 20.30 -14.47
N SER A 14 1.39 19.80 -14.36
CA SER A 14 2.38 19.92 -15.42
C SER A 14 1.95 19.20 -16.70
N ILE A 15 1.32 18.03 -16.60
CA ILE A 15 0.77 17.28 -17.74
C ILE A 15 -0.39 18.06 -18.39
N ILE A 16 -1.31 18.60 -17.59
CA ILE A 16 -2.45 19.39 -18.07
C ILE A 16 -1.97 20.63 -18.85
N PHE A 17 -0.93 21.31 -18.35
CA PHE A 17 -0.35 22.50 -18.98
C PHE A 17 0.86 22.21 -19.89
N SER A 18 1.05 20.95 -20.29
CA SER A 18 2.20 20.53 -21.13
C SER A 18 2.16 21.06 -22.57
N CYS A 19 0.99 21.49 -23.05
CA CYS A 19 0.82 22.06 -24.39
C CYS A 19 0.34 23.51 -24.30
N ARG A 20 0.86 24.36 -25.19
CA ARG A 20 0.39 25.73 -25.40
C ARG A 20 -0.06 25.88 -26.85
N PRO A 21 -1.35 26.15 -27.12
CA PRO A 21 -2.48 26.18 -26.19
C PRO A 21 -2.83 24.79 -25.61
N VAL A 22 -3.53 24.72 -24.47
CA VAL A 22 -3.94 23.41 -23.86
C VAL A 22 -4.81 22.60 -24.81
N GLN A 23 -5.57 23.29 -25.68
CA GLN A 23 -6.36 22.69 -26.74
C GLN A 23 -5.52 21.86 -27.72
N ALA A 24 -4.25 22.22 -27.91
CA ALA A 24 -3.31 21.46 -28.72
C ALA A 24 -2.90 20.11 -28.10
N ALA A 25 -3.30 19.80 -26.86
CA ALA A 25 -3.08 18.47 -26.29
C ALA A 25 -4.00 17.41 -26.93
N TYR A 26 -5.21 17.79 -27.37
CA TYR A 26 -6.22 16.88 -27.94
C TYR A 26 -6.55 17.17 -29.41
N THR A 27 -6.00 18.24 -30.00
CA THR A 27 -6.14 18.60 -31.44
C THR A 27 -4.85 18.39 -32.24
N ASN A 28 -3.85 17.69 -31.68
CA ASN A 28 -2.60 17.37 -32.39
C ASN A 28 -2.61 15.95 -32.99
N TRP A 29 -3.76 15.26 -32.98
CA TRP A 29 -3.87 13.92 -33.56
C TRP A 29 -3.92 13.96 -35.09
N ASP A 30 -4.37 15.10 -35.63
CA ASP A 30 -4.58 15.43 -37.04
C ASP A 30 -3.39 16.19 -37.67
N LEU A 31 -2.37 16.57 -36.88
CA LEU A 31 -1.18 17.36 -37.29
C LEU A 31 -1.47 18.71 -37.98
N GLU A 32 -2.73 19.09 -38.20
CA GLU A 32 -3.13 20.33 -38.88
C GLU A 32 -3.06 21.58 -37.99
N HIS A 33 -3.09 21.42 -36.66
CA HIS A 33 -3.15 22.53 -35.71
C HIS A 33 -1.78 22.85 -35.09
N PRO A 34 -1.20 24.05 -35.31
CA PRO A 34 0.10 24.42 -34.76
C PRO A 34 0.01 24.67 -33.25
N GLY A 35 0.59 23.77 -32.46
CA GLY A 35 0.72 23.92 -31.01
C GLY A 35 2.09 23.47 -30.53
N GLN A 36 2.69 24.22 -29.60
CA GLN A 36 3.96 23.82 -28.98
C GLN A 36 3.67 22.97 -27.74
N CYS A 37 4.05 21.69 -27.80
CA CYS A 37 3.95 20.75 -26.69
C CYS A 37 5.34 20.41 -26.16
N VAL A 38 5.45 20.30 -24.84
CA VAL A 38 6.64 19.78 -24.17
C VAL A 38 6.84 18.31 -24.55
N GLN A 39 8.09 17.90 -24.75
CA GLN A 39 8.41 16.51 -25.07
C GLN A 39 7.95 15.57 -23.94
N LYS A 40 7.11 14.59 -24.29
CA LYS A 40 6.49 13.67 -23.33
C LYS A 40 7.50 12.74 -22.66
N ASN A 41 8.48 12.25 -23.41
CA ASN A 41 9.46 11.28 -22.94
C ASN A 41 10.26 11.74 -21.69
N PRO A 42 10.94 12.91 -21.68
CA PRO A 42 11.67 13.35 -20.49
C PRO A 42 10.75 13.64 -19.29
N HIS A 43 9.52 14.07 -19.53
CA HIS A 43 8.55 14.33 -18.47
C HIS A 43 8.14 13.05 -17.73
N PHE A 44 7.81 11.98 -18.47
CA PHE A 44 7.45 10.68 -17.89
C PHE A 44 8.62 10.02 -17.15
N ILE A 45 9.84 10.15 -17.66
CA ILE A 45 11.04 9.64 -16.98
C ILE A 45 11.25 10.36 -15.65
N ALA A 46 11.16 11.69 -15.63
CA ALA A 46 11.30 12.47 -14.39
C ALA A 46 10.24 12.11 -13.35
N MET A 47 8.98 11.99 -13.78
CA MET A 47 7.87 11.56 -12.92
C MET A 47 8.11 10.15 -12.36
N GLY A 48 8.50 9.20 -13.22
CA GLY A 48 8.75 7.82 -12.84
C GLY A 48 9.87 7.68 -11.80
N VAL A 49 10.97 8.42 -11.97
CA VAL A 49 12.10 8.42 -11.02
C VAL A 49 11.67 8.96 -9.65
N VAL A 50 10.98 10.10 -9.62
CA VAL A 50 10.51 10.69 -8.35
C VAL A 50 9.55 9.75 -7.64
N ASN A 51 8.64 9.11 -8.37
CA ASN A 51 7.68 8.17 -7.79
C ASN A 51 8.35 6.95 -7.15
N ILE A 52 9.33 6.33 -7.85
CA ILE A 52 10.09 5.19 -7.32
C ILE A 52 10.87 5.58 -6.05
N VAL A 53 11.51 6.75 -6.04
CA VAL A 53 12.26 7.23 -4.87
C VAL A 53 11.32 7.43 -3.67
N LEU A 54 10.14 8.00 -3.90
CA LEU A 54 9.14 8.20 -2.85
C LEU A 54 8.60 6.88 -2.32
N ASP A 55 8.33 5.90 -3.19
CA ASP A 55 7.89 4.55 -2.79
C ASP A 55 8.94 3.86 -1.91
N LEU A 56 10.22 3.91 -2.30
CA LEU A 56 11.31 3.38 -1.49
C LEU A 56 11.41 4.09 -0.13
N ALA A 57 11.32 5.42 -0.11
CA ALA A 57 11.39 6.19 1.14
C ALA A 57 10.27 5.84 2.13
N VAL A 58 9.04 5.66 1.64
CA VAL A 58 7.90 5.22 2.44
C VAL A 58 8.12 3.80 2.96
N PHE A 59 8.67 2.93 2.11
CA PHE A 59 8.96 1.55 2.45
C PHE A 59 10.05 1.41 3.53
N PHE A 60 11.07 2.26 3.49
CA PHE A 60 12.13 2.28 4.50
C PHE A 60 11.69 2.88 5.84
N LEU A 61 10.66 3.73 5.87
CA LEU A 61 10.19 4.40 7.09
C LEU A 61 9.77 3.44 8.23
N PRO A 62 8.97 2.37 7.99
CA PRO A 62 8.57 1.45 9.06
C PRO A 62 9.65 0.43 9.44
N ILE A 63 10.60 0.08 8.56
CA ILE A 63 11.61 -0.97 8.79
C ILE A 63 12.42 -0.76 10.08
N PRO A 64 13.07 0.40 10.32
CA PRO A 64 13.90 0.58 11.51
C PRO A 64 13.06 0.59 12.79
N LYS A 65 11.80 1.04 12.69
CA LYS A 65 10.86 1.00 13.83
C LYS A 65 10.39 -0.43 14.13
N LEU A 66 10.27 -1.27 13.10
CA LEU A 66 9.96 -2.70 13.24
C LEU A 66 11.13 -3.50 13.82
N LEU A 67 12.37 -3.17 13.46
CA LEU A 67 13.56 -3.86 13.97
C LEU A 67 13.83 -3.59 15.45
N LYS A 68 13.50 -2.39 15.95
CA LYS A 68 13.71 -2.02 17.36
C LYS A 68 12.68 -2.59 18.34
N THR A 69 11.58 -3.13 17.85
CA THR A 69 10.44 -3.51 18.68
C THR A 69 10.43 -5.02 18.95
N GLN A 70 10.57 -5.41 20.23
CA GLN A 70 10.54 -6.81 20.69
C GLN A 70 9.11 -7.37 20.70
N LEU A 71 8.59 -7.70 19.52
CA LEU A 71 7.26 -8.33 19.40
C LEU A 71 7.35 -9.86 19.46
N PRO A 72 6.31 -10.53 19.99
CA PRO A 72 6.20 -11.98 19.93
C PRO A 72 6.18 -12.44 18.46
N THR A 73 6.84 -13.56 18.17
CA THR A 73 7.12 -14.10 16.82
C THR A 73 5.88 -14.14 15.92
N LYS A 74 4.70 -14.36 16.49
CA LYS A 74 3.39 -14.38 15.79
C LYS A 74 3.02 -13.02 15.17
N LYS A 75 3.28 -11.92 15.86
CA LYS A 75 3.06 -10.55 15.33
C LYS A 75 4.14 -10.17 14.33
N LYS A 76 5.37 -10.65 14.56
CA LYS A 76 6.51 -10.44 13.64
C LYS A 76 6.27 -11.06 12.27
N ILE A 77 5.68 -12.26 12.21
CA ILE A 77 5.32 -12.92 10.94
C ILE A 77 4.29 -12.11 10.14
N GLY A 78 3.22 -11.63 10.79
CA GLY A 78 2.19 -10.85 10.11
C GLY A 78 2.74 -9.57 9.47
N ILE A 79 3.64 -8.88 10.18
CA ILE A 79 4.27 -7.67 9.67
C ILE A 79 5.28 -7.98 8.55
N SER A 80 6.01 -9.10 8.66
CA SER A 80 6.91 -9.55 7.60
C SER A 80 6.15 -9.87 6.31
N MET A 81 4.94 -10.42 6.39
CA MET A 81 4.11 -10.70 5.20
C MET A 81 3.61 -9.42 4.55
N THR A 82 3.14 -8.43 5.32
CA THR A 82 2.74 -7.12 4.76
C THR A 82 3.89 -6.44 4.02
N PHE A 83 5.10 -6.59 4.56
CA PHE A 83 6.30 -6.02 3.97
C PHE A 83 6.70 -6.71 2.66
N LEU A 84 6.64 -8.04 2.62
CA LEU A 84 6.89 -8.83 1.41
C LEU A 84 5.89 -8.50 0.28
N VAL A 85 4.60 -8.40 0.60
CA VAL A 85 3.59 -8.02 -0.40
C VAL A 85 3.79 -6.58 -0.87
N GLY A 86 4.15 -5.67 0.04
CA GLY A 86 4.55 -4.31 -0.33
C GLY A 86 5.69 -4.28 -1.36
N LEU A 87 6.74 -5.09 -1.17
CA LEU A 87 7.83 -5.23 -2.15
C LEU A 87 7.34 -5.74 -3.50
N LEU A 88 6.49 -6.77 -3.50
CA LEU A 88 5.94 -7.32 -4.74
C LEU A 88 5.15 -6.27 -5.52
N VAL A 89 4.34 -5.45 -4.84
CA VAL A 89 3.61 -4.34 -5.46
C VAL A 89 4.57 -3.33 -6.08
N THR A 90 5.66 -2.95 -5.39
CA THR A 90 6.66 -2.02 -5.96
C THR A 90 7.35 -2.59 -7.20
N ILE A 91 7.63 -3.91 -7.24
CA ILE A 91 8.19 -4.56 -8.43
C ILE A 91 7.22 -4.48 -9.61
N PHE A 92 5.93 -4.76 -9.39
CA PHE A 92 4.93 -4.63 -10.45
C PHE A 92 4.84 -3.19 -10.98
N SER A 93 4.95 -2.19 -10.10
CA SER A 93 4.97 -0.78 -10.50
C SER A 93 6.18 -0.42 -11.37
N ILE A 94 7.37 -0.95 -11.04
CA ILE A 94 8.58 -0.77 -11.85
C ILE A 94 8.44 -1.42 -13.23
N VAL A 95 7.93 -2.65 -13.29
CA VAL A 95 7.69 -3.35 -14.56
C VAL A 95 6.70 -2.58 -15.43
N ARG A 96 5.62 -2.07 -14.84
CA ARG A 96 4.65 -1.22 -15.55
C ARG A 96 5.33 0.00 -16.15
N LEU A 97 6.14 0.72 -15.38
CA LEU A 97 6.86 1.90 -15.85
C LEU A 97 7.86 1.55 -16.97
N ALA A 98 8.59 0.44 -16.82
CA ALA A 98 9.55 -0.03 -17.82
C ALA A 98 8.88 -0.37 -19.16
N MET A 99 7.63 -0.85 -19.14
CA MET A 99 6.85 -1.12 -20.35
C MET A 99 6.17 0.14 -20.90
N ALA A 100 5.81 1.09 -20.03
CA ALA A 100 5.16 2.35 -20.45
C ALA A 100 6.11 3.29 -21.22
N VAL A 101 7.38 3.37 -20.83
CA VAL A 101 8.39 4.22 -21.48
C VAL A 101 8.57 3.91 -22.99
N PRO A 102 8.79 2.64 -23.41
CA PRO A 102 8.89 2.31 -24.83
C PRO A 102 7.56 2.43 -25.58
N ALA A 103 6.42 2.16 -24.92
CA ALA A 103 5.09 2.30 -25.52
C ALA A 103 4.76 3.74 -25.99
N LEU A 104 5.46 4.74 -25.43
CA LEU A 104 5.35 6.16 -25.84
C LEU A 104 6.20 6.50 -27.07
N SER A 105 7.11 5.61 -27.49
CA SER A 105 8.08 5.84 -28.57
C SER A 105 7.92 4.89 -29.76
N THR A 106 7.02 3.89 -29.68
CA THR A 106 6.74 2.91 -30.74
C THR A 106 5.59 3.36 -31.64
N ASP A 107 5.62 2.95 -32.92
CA ASP A 107 4.63 3.30 -33.96
C ASP A 107 3.19 2.80 -33.66
N ASN A 108 3.03 1.86 -32.72
CA ASN A 108 1.75 1.24 -32.39
C ASN A 108 1.46 1.28 -30.87
N PRO A 109 1.18 2.47 -30.29
CA PRO A 109 0.93 2.61 -28.86
C PRO A 109 -0.25 1.75 -28.37
N SER A 110 -1.25 1.50 -29.23
CA SER A 110 -2.44 0.73 -28.89
C SER A 110 -2.15 -0.73 -28.46
N TYR A 111 -1.11 -1.36 -28.99
CA TYR A 111 -0.78 -2.75 -28.65
C TYR A 111 -0.01 -2.84 -27.32
N ASP A 112 0.97 -1.97 -27.12
CA ASP A 112 1.80 -1.95 -25.92
C ASP A 112 1.00 -1.50 -24.68
N LEU A 113 0.00 -0.62 -24.87
CA LEU A 113 -0.89 -0.17 -23.80
C LEU A 113 -1.72 -1.31 -23.19
N VAL A 114 -2.09 -2.35 -23.96
CA VAL A 114 -2.85 -3.49 -23.42
C VAL A 114 -2.04 -4.22 -22.35
N GLN A 115 -0.73 -4.41 -22.59
CA GLN A 115 0.14 -5.06 -21.64
C GLN A 115 0.36 -4.19 -20.39
N VAL A 116 0.50 -2.87 -20.56
CA VAL A 116 0.60 -1.91 -19.44
C VAL A 116 -0.66 -1.94 -18.56
N VAL A 117 -1.85 -2.02 -19.16
CA VAL A 117 -3.12 -2.11 -18.43
C VAL A 117 -3.22 -3.42 -17.65
N ALA A 118 -2.80 -4.55 -18.23
CA ALA A 118 -2.80 -5.84 -17.53
C ALA A 118 -1.90 -5.82 -16.27
N TRP A 119 -0.69 -5.28 -16.37
CA TRP A 119 0.22 -5.13 -15.23
C TRP A 119 -0.35 -4.19 -14.15
N SER A 120 -1.04 -3.13 -14.57
CA SER A 120 -1.71 -2.20 -13.65
C SER A 120 -2.79 -2.90 -12.83
N GLN A 121 -3.56 -3.83 -13.42
CA GLN A 121 -4.56 -4.58 -12.67
C GLN A 121 -3.93 -5.42 -11.56
N PHE A 122 -2.82 -6.12 -11.84
CA PHE A 122 -2.13 -6.89 -10.79
C PHE A 122 -1.64 -5.97 -9.67
N GLU A 123 -1.01 -4.85 -10.01
CA GLU A 123 -0.56 -3.85 -9.05
C GLU A 123 -1.69 -3.42 -8.09
N PHE A 124 -2.86 -3.05 -8.62
CA PHE A 124 -4.01 -2.66 -7.79
C PHE A 124 -4.54 -3.80 -6.92
N ASN A 125 -4.67 -5.01 -7.46
CA ASN A 125 -5.16 -6.16 -6.71
C ASN A 125 -4.23 -6.50 -5.52
N PHE A 126 -2.91 -6.53 -5.76
CA PHE A 126 -1.93 -6.79 -4.69
C PHE A 126 -1.82 -5.63 -3.70
N ALA A 127 -1.99 -4.38 -4.14
CA ALA A 127 -2.04 -3.22 -3.24
C ALA A 127 -3.23 -3.29 -2.27
N ILE A 128 -4.41 -3.69 -2.76
CA ILE A 128 -5.60 -3.89 -1.91
C ILE A 128 -5.33 -5.00 -0.88
N ILE A 129 -4.79 -6.14 -1.32
CA ILE A 129 -4.43 -7.23 -0.41
C ILE A 129 -3.46 -6.74 0.68
N CYS A 130 -2.43 -5.98 0.30
CA CYS A 130 -1.47 -5.38 1.23
C CYS A 130 -2.13 -4.43 2.24
N ALA A 131 -3.08 -3.59 1.79
CA ALA A 131 -3.80 -2.65 2.64
C ALA A 131 -4.72 -3.35 3.66
N CYS A 132 -5.29 -4.50 3.30
CA CYS A 132 -6.20 -5.24 4.18
C CYS A 132 -5.49 -6.17 5.16
N MET A 133 -4.26 -6.61 4.88
CA MET A 133 -3.49 -7.53 5.73
C MET A 133 -3.36 -7.12 7.21
N PRO A 134 -3.10 -5.84 7.56
CA PRO A 134 -3.03 -5.41 8.96
C PRO A 134 -4.33 -5.68 9.74
N ASN A 135 -5.48 -5.56 9.09
CA ASN A 135 -6.79 -5.84 9.70
C ASN A 135 -7.05 -7.34 9.86
N TYR A 136 -6.51 -8.19 8.97
CA TYR A 136 -6.64 -9.64 9.07
C TYR A 136 -5.78 -10.26 10.16
N ALA A 137 -4.78 -9.55 10.72
CA ALA A 137 -3.93 -10.06 11.78
C ALA A 137 -4.71 -10.48 13.06
N GLY A 138 -5.80 -9.78 13.39
CA GLY A 138 -6.66 -10.11 14.54
C GLY A 138 -7.52 -11.36 14.33
N PRO A 139 -8.33 -11.41 13.24
CA PRO A 139 -9.10 -12.60 12.86
C PRO A 139 -8.24 -13.84 12.65
N ILE A 140 -7.09 -13.72 11.98
CA ILE A 140 -6.16 -14.83 11.75
C ILE A 140 -5.61 -15.37 13.07
N GLN A 141 -5.28 -14.52 14.04
CA GLN A 141 -4.85 -15.01 15.36
C GLN A 141 -5.97 -15.76 16.10
N ARG A 142 -7.23 -15.38 15.92
CA ARG A 142 -8.39 -16.08 16.49
C ARG A 142 -8.67 -17.38 15.76
N ALA A 143 -8.69 -17.37 14.43
CA ALA A 143 -8.88 -18.54 13.59
C ALA A 143 -7.74 -19.55 13.76
N TRP A 144 -6.49 -19.09 13.93
CA TRP A 144 -5.34 -19.97 14.16
C TRP A 144 -5.33 -20.57 15.57
N LYS A 145 -5.86 -19.86 16.57
CA LYS A 145 -6.13 -20.44 17.89
C LYS A 145 -7.25 -21.48 17.85
N TRP A 146 -8.26 -21.26 17.00
CA TRP A 146 -9.35 -22.21 16.77
C TRP A 146 -8.86 -23.46 16.00
N PHE A 147 -8.04 -23.28 14.95
CA PHE A 147 -7.46 -24.35 14.12
C PHE A 147 -6.37 -25.17 14.83
N ARG A 148 -5.55 -24.57 15.70
CA ARG A 148 -4.51 -25.31 16.46
C ARG A 148 -5.07 -26.15 17.63
N GLY A 149 -6.38 -26.23 17.79
CA GLY A 149 -7.01 -27.17 18.72
C GLY A 149 -7.42 -26.57 20.06
N LEU A 150 -8.55 -27.08 20.52
CA LEU A 150 -9.00 -27.13 21.90
C LEU A 150 -7.84 -27.27 22.90
N GLU A 151 -7.61 -26.25 23.71
CA GLU A 151 -7.55 -26.49 25.16
C GLU A 151 -8.40 -25.41 25.87
N PRO A 152 -9.68 -25.70 26.15
CA PRO A 152 -10.56 -24.82 26.91
C PRO A 152 -10.06 -24.53 28.34
N SER A 153 -9.05 -25.27 28.82
CA SER A 153 -8.50 -25.19 30.19
C SER A 153 -7.98 -23.79 30.51
N LYS A 154 -7.23 -23.13 29.60
CA LYS A 154 -6.57 -21.84 29.90
C LYS A 154 -7.49 -20.63 29.76
N LEU A 155 -8.48 -20.69 28.86
CA LEU A 155 -9.52 -19.66 28.76
C LEU A 155 -10.50 -19.76 29.92
N ARG A 156 -10.91 -20.98 30.32
CA ARG A 156 -11.76 -21.18 31.50
C ARG A 156 -11.01 -20.86 32.79
N ALA A 157 -9.71 -21.12 32.89
CA ALA A 157 -8.88 -20.67 34.01
C ALA A 157 -8.69 -19.15 34.05
N GLY A 158 -8.53 -18.50 32.89
CA GLY A 158 -8.46 -17.03 32.80
C GLY A 158 -9.77 -16.37 33.21
N VAL A 159 -10.90 -16.83 32.66
CA VAL A 159 -12.24 -16.34 33.03
C VAL A 159 -12.55 -16.63 34.50
N ARG A 160 -12.27 -17.85 35.00
CA ARG A 160 -12.50 -18.22 36.41
C ARG A 160 -11.62 -17.43 37.38
N ARG A 161 -10.39 -17.07 37.00
CA ARG A 161 -9.51 -16.20 37.82
C ARG A 161 -10.02 -14.75 37.85
N THR A 162 -10.57 -14.24 36.75
CA THR A 162 -11.18 -12.90 36.70
C THR A 162 -12.50 -12.86 37.47
N GLU A 163 -13.33 -13.91 37.38
CA GLU A 163 -14.58 -14.04 38.16
C GLU A 163 -14.28 -14.14 39.66
N MET A 164 -13.25 -14.92 40.05
CA MET A 164 -12.83 -15.04 41.45
C MET A 164 -12.32 -13.70 42.01
N GLY A 165 -11.50 -12.97 41.25
CA GLY A 165 -11.04 -11.64 41.66
C GLY A 165 -12.17 -10.60 41.73
N ARG A 166 -13.25 -10.77 40.95
CA ARG A 166 -14.43 -9.91 41.03
C ARG A 166 -15.25 -10.20 42.30
N PHE A 167 -15.40 -11.48 42.65
CA PHE A 167 -16.12 -11.90 43.86
C PHE A 167 -15.40 -11.44 45.14
N ASP A 168 -14.07 -11.57 45.21
CA ASP A 168 -13.28 -11.09 46.35
C ASP A 168 -13.38 -9.57 46.53
N MET A 169 -13.38 -8.81 45.42
CA MET A 169 -13.49 -7.35 45.45
C MET A 169 -14.88 -6.87 45.89
N GLU A 170 -15.93 -7.62 45.56
CA GLU A 170 -17.31 -7.34 45.98
C GLU A 170 -17.49 -7.65 47.48
N ASN A 171 -16.93 -8.76 47.97
CA ASN A 171 -16.92 -9.11 49.39
C ASN A 171 -16.16 -8.08 50.24
N PHE A 172 -15.04 -7.56 49.75
CA PHE A 172 -14.28 -6.53 50.46
C PHE A 172 -15.07 -5.21 50.59
N ARG A 173 -15.83 -4.81 49.56
CA ARG A 173 -16.69 -3.61 49.63
C ARG A 173 -17.84 -3.76 50.63
N LEU A 174 -18.41 -4.96 50.73
CA LEU A 174 -19.50 -5.21 51.69
C LEU A 174 -18.97 -5.13 53.13
N ASN A 175 -17.78 -5.68 53.40
CA ASN A 175 -17.16 -5.61 54.72
C ASN A 175 -16.61 -4.23 55.11
N SER A 176 -16.35 -3.34 54.15
CA SER A 176 -15.90 -1.96 54.43
C SER A 176 -17.05 -0.96 54.63
N SER A 177 -18.29 -1.41 54.45
CA SER A 177 -19.50 -0.56 54.53
C SER A 177 -20.33 -0.84 55.80
N THR A 178 -19.80 -1.67 56.70
CA THR A 178 -20.36 -2.00 58.03
C THR A 178 -19.37 -1.51 59.08
#